data_AF-A0A6N6W1A6-F1
#
_entry.id   AF-A0A6N6W1A6-F1
#
_cell.length_a   1.000
_cell.length_b   1.000
_cell.length_c   1.000
_cell.angle_alpha   90.00
_cell.angle_beta   90.00
_cell.angle_gamma   90.00
#
_symmetry.space_group_name_H-M   'P 1'
#
loop_
_entity.id
_entity.type
_entity.pdbx_description
1 polymer ?
#
loop_
_entity_poly.entity_id
_entity_poly.type
_entity_poly.pdbx_seq_one_letter_code
_entity_poly.pdbx_strand_id
1 'polypeptide(L)'
;MSSLVVASIVFVCVFGSGVLGLSLRSFLPDHHLSEDSTAIVKLGAGLMATLAALVLGLLIASAKVSFDRLNDEFTETAATVIMLDGTLADYGPEAKDAREALHRTYASAVDLFYSGRGTGKANVDAPESLAHVVQFQQKLRELAPRNDMQRMLQSEALARSHDLAKTHWMLIQPGQGAIPAPFMAVLVLWLGILFAGFGLVSANIRTAIATLFVCALSVSGAIFLIEDIAHPLEGLMQISRAPAQIALSHLGQ
;
A
#
# COMPACT_ATOMS: atom_id res chain seq x y z
N MET A 1 9.94 6.22 2.57
CA MET A 1 10.95 6.56 1.55
C MET A 1 10.25 6.47 0.22
N SER A 2 10.46 7.39 -0.73
CA SER A 2 9.75 7.31 -2.02
C SER A 2 10.02 5.96 -2.70
N SER A 3 8.98 5.29 -3.21
CA SER A 3 9.06 3.99 -3.91
C SER A 3 10.09 4.01 -5.04
N LEU A 4 10.30 5.18 -5.65
CA LEU A 4 11.30 5.39 -6.71
C LEU A 4 12.74 5.27 -6.19
N VAL A 5 13.01 5.70 -4.95
CA VAL A 5 14.32 5.55 -4.30
C VAL A 5 14.59 4.08 -4.02
N VAL A 6 13.61 3.34 -3.50
CA VAL A 6 13.75 1.90 -3.25
C VAL A 6 14.01 1.15 -4.55
N ALA A 7 13.22 1.41 -5.59
CA ALA A 7 13.39 0.82 -6.91
C ALA A 7 14.79 1.11 -7.51
N SER A 8 15.28 2.34 -7.33
CA SER A 8 16.61 2.75 -7.79
C SER A 8 17.73 2.02 -7.03
N ILE A 9 17.61 1.88 -5.71
CA ILE A 9 18.57 1.12 -4.88
C ILE A 9 18.60 -0.34 -5.33
N VAL A 10 17.42 -0.95 -5.52
CA VAL A 10 17.31 -2.34 -6.00
C VAL A 10 17.95 -2.50 -7.37
N PHE A 11 17.67 -1.57 -8.30
CA PHE A 11 18.26 -1.60 -9.62
C PHE A 11 19.79 -1.57 -9.55
N VAL A 12 20.36 -0.62 -8.80
CA VAL A 12 21.82 -0.49 -8.65
C VAL A 12 22.42 -1.72 -7.98
N CYS A 13 21.79 -2.28 -6.95
CA CYS A 13 22.26 -3.50 -6.28
C CYS A 13 22.25 -4.71 -7.21
N VAL A 14 21.14 -4.96 -7.91
CA VAL A 14 20.99 -6.14 -8.78
C VAL A 14 21.86 -6.02 -10.03
N PHE A 15 21.80 -4.88 -10.72
CA PHE A 15 22.64 -4.63 -11.90
C PHE A 15 24.13 -4.59 -11.53
N GLY A 16 24.47 -3.91 -10.44
CA GLY A 16 25.84 -3.84 -9.92
C GLY A 16 26.40 -5.21 -9.57
N SER A 17 25.59 -6.10 -8.98
CA SER A 17 26.00 -7.48 -8.70
C SER A 17 26.33 -8.25 -9.98
N GLY A 18 25.56 -8.05 -11.05
CA GLY A 18 25.85 -8.65 -12.36
C GLY A 18 27.13 -8.13 -13.00
N VAL A 19 27.36 -6.81 -12.94
CA VAL A 19 28.61 -6.20 -13.42
C VAL A 19 29.82 -6.64 -12.59
N LEU A 20 29.66 -6.78 -11.28
CA LEU A 20 30.67 -7.36 -10.40
C LEU A 20 30.98 -8.81 -10.78
N GLY A 21 29.97 -9.62 -11.09
CA GLY A 21 30.14 -10.98 -11.61
C GLY A 21 30.96 -11.03 -12.91
N LEU A 22 30.66 -10.13 -13.86
CA LEU A 22 31.43 -10.00 -15.10
C LEU A 22 32.88 -9.58 -14.85
N SER A 23 33.10 -8.67 -13.90
CA SER A 23 34.44 -8.20 -13.51
C SER A 23 35.21 -9.32 -12.83
N LEU A 24 34.58 -10.06 -11.92
CA LEU A 24 35.20 -11.19 -11.23
C LEU A 24 35.60 -12.29 -12.22
N ARG A 25 34.80 -12.54 -13.27
CA ARG A 25 35.17 -13.45 -14.37
C ARG A 25 36.50 -13.08 -15.01
N SER A 26 36.75 -11.78 -15.26
CA SER A 26 37.99 -11.31 -15.88
C SER A 26 39.23 -11.48 -14.99
N PHE A 27 39.05 -11.68 -13.68
CA PHE A 27 40.12 -11.92 -12.71
C PHE A 27 40.33 -13.42 -12.39
N LEU A 28 39.43 -14.31 -12.79
CA LEU A 28 39.52 -15.73 -12.46
C LEU A 28 40.32 -16.53 -13.51
N PRO A 29 41.26 -17.40 -13.09
CA PRO A 29 41.96 -18.33 -13.98
C PRO A 29 41.00 -19.34 -14.63
N ASP A 30 41.29 -19.75 -15.87
CA ASP A 30 40.44 -20.63 -16.69
C ASP A 30 40.05 -21.97 -16.03
N HIS A 31 40.85 -22.46 -15.08
CA HIS A 31 40.56 -23.67 -14.29
C HIS A 31 39.21 -23.58 -13.54
N HIS A 32 38.87 -22.43 -12.94
CA HIS A 32 37.63 -22.29 -12.16
C HIS A 32 36.39 -22.03 -13.02
N LEU A 33 36.58 -21.81 -14.33
CA LEU A 33 35.53 -21.60 -15.32
C LEU A 33 35.25 -22.87 -16.15
N SER A 34 35.63 -24.05 -15.65
CA SER A 34 35.32 -25.33 -16.29
C SER A 34 33.81 -25.53 -16.48
N GLU A 35 33.43 -26.30 -17.50
CA GLU A 35 32.01 -26.59 -17.79
C GLU A 35 31.30 -27.21 -16.58
N ASP A 36 31.95 -28.12 -15.85
CA ASP A 36 31.38 -28.75 -14.66
C ASP A 36 31.10 -27.74 -13.53
N SER A 37 32.03 -26.80 -13.29
CA SER A 37 31.86 -25.78 -12.24
C SER A 37 30.74 -24.80 -12.60
N THR A 38 30.69 -24.37 -13.87
CA THR A 38 29.63 -23.47 -14.34
C THR A 38 28.27 -24.17 -14.46
N ALA A 39 28.23 -25.48 -14.68
CA ALA A 39 26.99 -26.26 -14.66
C ALA A 39 26.34 -26.27 -13.27
N ILE A 40 27.12 -26.42 -12.21
CA ILE A 40 26.62 -26.34 -10.82
C ILE A 40 26.06 -24.95 -10.53
N VAL A 41 26.76 -23.89 -10.95
CA VAL A 41 26.29 -22.50 -10.78
C VAL A 41 24.97 -22.28 -11.53
N LYS A 42 24.83 -22.79 -12.77
CA LYS A 42 23.59 -22.70 -13.55
C LYS A 42 22.44 -23.45 -12.88
N LEU A 43 22.68 -24.66 -12.35
CA LEU A 43 21.68 -25.44 -11.62
C LEU A 43 21.22 -24.74 -10.35
N GLY A 44 22.17 -24.25 -9.54
CA GLY A 44 21.88 -23.48 -8.33
C GLY A 44 21.14 -22.18 -8.63
N ALA A 45 21.52 -21.47 -9.69
CA ALA A 45 20.82 -20.28 -10.15
C ALA A 45 19.39 -20.59 -10.61
N GLY A 46 19.16 -21.73 -11.27
CA GLY A 46 17.81 -22.17 -11.63
C GLY A 46 16.91 -22.36 -10.41
N LEU A 47 17.41 -23.03 -9.36
CA LEU A 47 16.69 -23.24 -8.11
C LEU A 47 16.41 -21.91 -7.37
N MET A 48 17.41 -21.03 -7.30
CA MET A 48 17.25 -19.72 -6.66
C MET A 48 16.27 -18.84 -7.44
N ALA A 49 16.25 -18.93 -8.77
CA ALA A 49 15.32 -18.19 -9.61
C ALA A 49 13.87 -18.62 -9.40
N THR A 50 13.59 -19.91 -9.25
CA THR A 50 12.22 -20.39 -8.98
C THR A 50 11.73 -19.96 -7.61
N LEU A 51 12.59 -20.03 -6.58
CA LEU A 51 12.25 -19.52 -5.24
C LEU A 51 12.01 -18.01 -5.24
N ALA A 52 12.88 -17.24 -5.90
CA ALA A 52 12.73 -15.79 -6.02
C ALA A 52 11.44 -15.40 -6.77
N ALA A 53 11.10 -16.12 -7.84
CA ALA A 53 9.86 -15.89 -8.60
C ALA A 53 8.61 -16.14 -7.74
N LEU A 54 8.59 -17.22 -6.95
CA LEU A 54 7.49 -17.52 -6.03
C LEU A 54 7.35 -16.44 -4.94
N VAL A 55 8.46 -16.03 -4.32
CA VAL A 55 8.44 -14.98 -3.29
C VAL A 55 7.96 -13.66 -3.88
N LEU A 56 8.50 -13.25 -5.04
CA LEU A 56 8.07 -12.02 -5.72
C LEU A 56 6.57 -12.07 -6.05
N GLY A 57 6.08 -13.18 -6.58
CA GLY A 57 4.65 -13.38 -6.86
C GLY A 57 3.77 -13.27 -5.62
N LEU A 58 4.20 -13.86 -4.49
CA LEU A 58 3.50 -13.78 -3.22
C LEU A 58 3.47 -12.34 -2.67
N LEU A 59 4.58 -11.61 -2.79
CA LEU A 59 4.66 -10.21 -2.39
C LEU A 59 3.72 -9.32 -3.21
N ILE A 60 3.67 -9.51 -4.53
CA ILE A 60 2.71 -8.80 -5.41
C ILE A 60 1.27 -9.12 -5.00
N ALA A 61 0.95 -10.39 -4.79
CA ALA A 61 -0.39 -10.80 -4.38
C ALA A 61 -0.77 -10.21 -3.01
N SER A 62 0.15 -10.21 -2.04
CA SER A 62 -0.07 -9.62 -0.72
C SER A 62 -0.29 -8.11 -0.80
N ALA A 63 0.53 -7.39 -1.58
CA ALA A 63 0.36 -5.95 -1.80
C ALA A 63 -1.01 -5.66 -2.43
N LYS A 64 -1.39 -6.43 -3.46
CA LYS A 64 -2.69 -6.31 -4.12
C LYS A 64 -3.86 -6.56 -3.15
N VAL A 65 -3.81 -7.62 -2.35
CA VAL A 65 -4.87 -7.90 -1.36
C VAL A 65 -4.99 -6.76 -0.34
N SER A 66 -3.88 -6.17 0.09
CA SER A 66 -3.90 -5.00 0.97
C SER A 66 -4.53 -3.78 0.29
N PHE A 67 -4.19 -3.52 -0.97
CA PHE A 67 -4.75 -2.42 -1.75
C PHE A 67 -6.25 -2.58 -1.97
N ASP A 68 -6.68 -3.78 -2.40
CA ASP A 68 -8.09 -4.08 -2.64
C ASP A 68 -8.91 -3.90 -1.34
N ARG A 69 -8.39 -4.35 -0.18
CA ARG A 69 -9.01 -4.10 1.14
C ARG A 69 -9.17 -2.62 1.47
N LEU A 70 -8.12 -1.82 1.29
CA LEU A 70 -8.18 -0.38 1.54
C LEU A 70 -9.19 0.31 0.62
N ASN A 71 -9.26 -0.10 -0.65
CA ASN A 71 -10.23 0.44 -1.60
C ASN A 71 -11.68 0.07 -1.24
N ASP A 72 -11.92 -1.17 -0.82
CA ASP A 72 -13.23 -1.65 -0.39
C ASP A 72 -13.71 -0.92 0.87
N GLU A 73 -12.84 -0.78 1.86
CA GLU A 73 -13.11 -0.06 3.12
C GLU A 73 -13.44 1.41 2.87
N PHE A 74 -12.76 2.05 1.92
CA PHE A 74 -13.04 3.44 1.53
C PHE A 74 -14.43 3.57 0.87
N THR A 75 -14.79 2.60 0.02
CA THR A 75 -16.09 2.55 -0.64
C THR A 75 -17.22 2.29 0.38
N GLU A 76 -17.00 1.40 1.33
CA GLU A 76 -17.93 1.10 2.43
C GLU A 76 -18.12 2.30 3.36
N THR A 77 -17.04 3.01 3.69
CA THR A 77 -17.10 4.24 4.48
C THR A 77 -17.93 5.32 3.79
N ALA A 78 -17.68 5.54 2.48
CA ALA A 78 -18.46 6.48 1.67
C ALA A 78 -19.95 6.13 1.65
N ALA A 79 -20.29 4.85 1.43
CA ALA A 79 -21.68 4.38 1.44
C ALA A 79 -22.35 4.57 2.80
N THR A 80 -21.65 4.25 3.90
CA THR A 80 -22.18 4.37 5.26
C THR A 80 -22.45 5.84 5.61
N VAL A 81 -21.58 6.75 5.20
CA VAL A 81 -21.75 8.20 5.43
C VAL A 81 -22.98 8.74 4.70
N ILE A 82 -23.22 8.33 3.44
CA ILE A 82 -24.44 8.70 2.69
C ILE A 82 -25.69 8.16 3.42
N MET A 83 -25.65 6.90 3.87
CA MET A 83 -26.79 6.28 4.53
C MET A 83 -27.09 6.91 5.90
N LEU A 84 -26.04 7.35 6.61
CA LEU A 84 -26.16 8.08 7.88
C LEU A 84 -26.75 9.48 7.67
N ASP A 85 -26.35 10.18 6.61
CA ASP A 85 -26.92 11.49 6.24
C ASP A 85 -28.41 11.39 5.91
N GLY A 86 -28.81 10.36 5.15
CA GLY A 86 -30.23 10.07 4.88
C GLY A 86 -31.03 9.78 6.16
N THR A 87 -30.47 9.00 7.07
CA THR A 87 -31.12 8.69 8.37
C THR A 87 -31.30 9.95 9.23
N LEU A 88 -30.32 10.87 9.19
CA LEU A 88 -30.41 12.17 9.87
C LEU A 88 -31.39 13.12 9.16
N ALA A 89 -31.53 13.04 7.84
CA ALA A 89 -32.53 13.79 7.09
C ALA A 89 -33.96 13.37 7.48
N ASP A 90 -34.20 12.06 7.60
CA ASP A 90 -35.49 11.49 8.03
C ASP A 90 -35.84 11.84 9.49
N TYR A 91 -34.82 12.08 10.34
CA TYR A 91 -35.02 12.53 11.73
C TYR A 91 -35.63 13.95 11.80
N GLY A 92 -35.38 14.79 10.80
CA GLY A 92 -35.91 16.14 10.69
C GLY A 92 -34.94 17.26 11.11
N PRO A 93 -35.43 18.51 11.26
CA PRO A 93 -34.58 19.69 11.40
C PRO A 93 -33.73 19.73 12.68
N GLU A 94 -34.09 18.94 13.69
CA GLU A 94 -33.37 18.78 14.95
C GLU A 94 -31.99 18.11 14.76
N ALA A 95 -31.77 17.41 13.64
CA ALA A 95 -30.52 16.72 13.31
C ALA A 95 -29.51 17.56 12.48
N LYS A 96 -29.83 18.83 12.16
CA LYS A 96 -28.96 19.69 11.34
C LYS A 96 -27.54 19.84 11.89
N ASP A 97 -27.41 20.05 13.21
CA ASP A 97 -26.12 20.20 13.86
C ASP A 97 -25.27 18.92 13.83
N ALA A 98 -25.92 17.76 13.74
CA ALA A 98 -25.28 16.45 13.58
C ALA A 98 -24.87 16.19 12.12
N ARG A 99 -25.69 16.59 11.13
CA ARG A 99 -25.34 16.55 9.70
C ARG A 99 -24.12 17.43 9.39
N GLU A 100 -24.07 18.65 9.94
CA GLU A 100 -22.92 19.53 9.76
C GLU A 100 -21.64 18.96 10.41
N ALA A 101 -21.77 18.31 11.57
CA ALA A 101 -20.64 17.66 12.22
C ALA A 101 -20.15 16.46 11.40
N LEU A 102 -21.06 15.64 10.86
CA LEU A 102 -20.73 14.53 9.97
C LEU A 102 -19.97 15.00 8.73
N HIS A 103 -20.47 16.06 8.07
CA HIS A 103 -19.84 16.64 6.89
C HIS A 103 -18.44 17.17 7.20
N ARG A 104 -18.26 17.90 8.30
CA ARG A 104 -16.93 18.40 8.71
C ARG A 104 -15.96 17.27 9.03
N THR A 105 -16.41 16.25 9.79
CA THR A 105 -15.57 15.09 10.12
C THR A 105 -15.18 14.32 8.87
N TYR A 106 -16.11 14.07 7.94
CA TYR A 106 -15.81 13.36 6.70
C TYR A 106 -14.89 14.18 5.77
N ALA A 107 -15.17 15.48 5.60
CA ALA A 107 -14.32 16.37 4.81
C ALA A 107 -12.90 16.44 5.38
N SER A 108 -12.75 16.54 6.71
CA SER A 108 -11.43 16.52 7.37
C SER A 108 -10.71 15.19 7.20
N ALA A 109 -11.42 14.06 7.30
CA ALA A 109 -10.83 12.73 7.12
C ALA A 109 -10.38 12.50 5.67
N VAL A 110 -11.18 12.93 4.70
CA VAL A 110 -10.83 12.90 3.27
C VAL A 110 -9.63 13.80 2.99
N ASP A 111 -9.65 15.04 3.48
CA ASP A 111 -8.55 15.98 3.23
C ASP A 111 -7.26 15.52 3.91
N LEU A 112 -7.31 14.97 5.13
CA LEU A 112 -6.16 14.38 5.82
C LEU A 112 -5.58 13.17 5.05
N PHE A 113 -6.45 12.31 4.53
CA PHE A 113 -6.06 11.14 3.74
C PHE A 113 -5.36 11.56 2.42
N TYR A 114 -5.80 12.65 1.78
CA TYR A 114 -5.24 13.14 0.51
C TYR A 114 -4.13 14.21 0.66
N SER A 115 -4.01 14.88 1.81
CA SER A 115 -3.02 15.93 2.11
C SER A 115 -1.70 15.40 2.66
N GLY A 116 -1.61 14.10 2.99
CA GLY A 116 -0.36 13.36 3.23
C GLY A 116 0.65 13.37 2.06
N ARG A 117 0.34 14.11 0.99
CA ARG A 117 1.10 14.35 -0.26
C ARG A 117 2.50 14.94 -0.08
N GLY A 118 2.97 15.24 1.14
CA GLY A 118 4.14 16.11 1.35
C GLY A 118 5.21 15.65 2.33
N THR A 119 4.93 14.79 3.30
CA THR A 119 5.94 14.41 4.31
C THR A 119 5.69 13.00 4.79
N GLY A 120 6.70 12.13 4.61
CA GLY A 120 6.73 10.72 5.01
C GLY A 120 6.66 10.48 6.52
N LYS A 121 5.61 11.00 7.14
CA LYS A 121 5.12 10.70 8.47
C LYS A 121 3.61 10.73 8.36
N ALA A 122 3.03 9.58 7.99
CA ALA A 122 1.76 9.19 8.57
C ALA A 122 1.97 8.95 10.08
N ASN A 123 2.43 9.97 10.80
CA ASN A 123 2.05 10.12 12.18
C ASN A 123 0.61 10.58 12.05
N VAL A 124 -0.29 9.61 11.96
CA VAL A 124 -1.69 9.84 12.22
C VAL A 124 -1.68 10.69 13.48
N ASP A 125 -2.10 11.95 13.39
CA ASP A 125 -2.52 12.69 14.57
C ASP A 125 -3.82 12.04 15.03
N ALA A 126 -3.70 10.79 15.48
CA ALA A 126 -4.71 9.96 16.09
C ALA A 126 -5.51 10.77 17.11
N PRO A 127 -4.90 11.67 17.93
CA PRO A 127 -5.70 12.52 18.82
C PRO A 127 -6.72 13.42 18.10
N GLU A 128 -6.44 14.00 16.94
CA GLU A 128 -7.39 14.90 16.25
C GLU A 128 -8.50 14.13 15.53
N SER A 129 -8.18 13.07 14.79
CA SER A 129 -9.22 12.23 14.15
C SER A 129 -10.14 11.59 15.20
N LEU A 130 -9.57 11.13 16.32
CA LEU A 130 -10.33 10.61 17.45
C LEU A 130 -11.23 11.69 18.08
N ALA A 131 -10.74 12.93 18.21
CA ALA A 131 -11.53 14.03 18.74
C ALA A 131 -12.77 14.31 17.86
N HIS A 132 -12.64 14.23 16.54
CA HIS A 132 -13.77 14.42 15.62
C HIS A 132 -14.81 13.29 15.67
N VAL A 133 -14.36 12.03 15.78
CA VAL A 133 -15.28 10.87 15.96
C VAL A 133 -16.01 10.96 17.30
N VAL A 134 -15.31 11.31 18.38
CA VAL A 134 -15.90 11.48 19.71
C VAL A 134 -16.89 12.65 19.72
N GLN A 135 -16.57 13.79 19.10
CA GLN A 135 -17.50 14.91 18.96
C GLN A 135 -18.78 14.52 18.21
N PHE A 136 -18.66 13.77 17.10
CA PHE A 136 -19.81 13.32 16.35
C PHE A 136 -20.70 12.36 17.16
N GLN A 137 -20.09 11.38 17.85
CA GLN A 137 -20.83 10.48 18.75
C GLN A 137 -21.51 11.21 19.91
N GLN A 138 -20.89 12.26 20.42
CA GLN A 138 -21.45 13.08 21.49
C GLN A 138 -22.65 13.88 20.99
N LYS A 139 -22.55 14.50 19.81
CA LYS A 139 -23.70 15.16 19.17
C LYS A 139 -24.86 14.20 18.91
N LEU A 140 -24.59 12.96 18.47
CA LEU A 140 -25.59 11.91 18.32
C LEU A 140 -26.31 11.56 19.63
N ARG A 141 -25.60 11.62 20.75
CA ARG A 141 -26.12 11.34 22.09
C ARG A 141 -26.92 12.51 22.66
N GLU A 142 -26.64 13.73 22.21
CA GLU A 142 -27.35 14.96 22.60
C GLU A 142 -28.69 15.14 21.88
N LEU A 143 -29.00 14.36 20.83
CA LEU A 143 -30.35 14.33 20.28
C LEU A 143 -31.33 13.86 21.36
N ALA A 144 -32.37 14.66 21.61
CA ALA A 144 -33.44 14.37 22.56
C ALA A 144 -34.66 13.81 21.82
N PRO A 145 -34.78 12.47 21.68
CA PRO A 145 -35.85 11.85 20.92
C PRO A 145 -37.21 12.11 21.59
N ARG A 146 -38.14 12.69 20.84
CA ARG A 146 -39.51 12.99 21.27
C ARG A 146 -40.49 11.84 21.01
N ASN A 147 -40.21 10.98 20.02
CA ASN A 147 -41.04 9.84 19.64
C ASN A 147 -40.25 8.52 19.60
N ASP A 148 -40.96 7.38 19.67
CA ASP A 148 -40.33 6.04 19.58
C ASP A 148 -39.62 5.81 18.23
N MET A 149 -40.14 6.40 17.14
CA MET A 149 -39.47 6.42 15.83
C MET A 149 -38.11 7.15 15.90
N GLN A 150 -38.05 8.28 16.60
CA GLN A 150 -36.81 9.04 16.79
C GLN A 150 -35.82 8.29 17.71
N ARG A 151 -36.29 7.53 18.72
CA ARG A 151 -35.39 6.63 19.48
C ARG A 151 -34.79 5.55 18.61
N MET A 152 -35.58 4.95 17.72
CA MET A 152 -35.11 3.91 16.80
C MET A 152 -34.02 4.46 15.87
N LEU A 153 -34.27 5.59 15.22
CA LEU A 153 -33.31 6.25 14.32
C LEU A 153 -32.02 6.67 15.05
N GLN A 154 -32.12 7.19 16.29
CA GLN A 154 -30.94 7.52 17.09
C GLN A 154 -30.10 6.28 17.43
N SER A 155 -30.75 5.17 17.79
CA SER A 155 -30.06 3.92 18.11
C SER A 155 -29.35 3.32 16.90
N GLU A 156 -29.97 3.41 15.72
CA GLU A 156 -29.41 2.94 14.46
C GLU A 156 -28.21 3.80 14.02
N ALA A 157 -28.32 5.12 14.14
CA ALA A 157 -27.23 6.03 13.84
C ALA A 157 -26.03 5.85 14.81
N LEU A 158 -26.29 5.61 16.10
CA LEU A 158 -25.26 5.26 17.07
C LEU A 158 -24.57 3.94 16.72
N ALA A 159 -25.33 2.89 16.39
CA ALA A 159 -24.78 1.59 16.00
C ALA A 159 -23.86 1.70 14.78
N ARG A 160 -24.30 2.39 13.72
CA ARG A 160 -23.47 2.63 12.51
C ARG A 160 -22.24 3.49 12.80
N SER A 161 -22.35 4.48 13.69
CA SER A 161 -21.20 5.30 14.09
C SER A 161 -20.14 4.49 14.85
N HIS A 162 -20.57 3.50 15.64
CA HIS A 162 -19.66 2.60 16.35
C HIS A 162 -18.92 1.66 15.40
N ASP A 163 -19.61 1.15 14.38
CA ASP A 163 -18.99 0.31 13.37
C ASP A 163 -17.96 1.11 12.56
N LEU A 164 -18.31 2.33 12.14
CA LEU A 164 -17.39 3.24 11.46
C LEU A 164 -16.15 3.58 12.30
N ALA A 165 -16.34 3.81 13.61
CA ALA A 165 -15.24 4.05 14.53
C ALA A 165 -14.32 2.84 14.64
N LYS A 166 -14.89 1.63 14.72
CA LYS A 166 -14.14 0.37 14.81
C LYS A 166 -13.30 0.11 13.54
N THR A 167 -13.88 0.38 12.37
CA THR A 167 -13.20 0.33 11.07
C THR A 167 -12.05 1.33 11.02
N HIS A 168 -12.31 2.58 11.41
CA HIS A 168 -11.27 3.61 11.52
C HIS A 168 -10.14 3.23 12.50
N TRP A 169 -10.45 2.53 13.60
CA TRP A 169 -9.44 2.02 14.55
C TRP A 169 -8.50 0.97 13.94
N MET A 170 -8.97 0.15 12.99
CA MET A 170 -8.12 -0.84 12.31
C MET A 170 -7.15 -0.16 11.33
N LEU A 171 -7.58 0.90 10.66
CA LEU A 171 -6.77 1.70 9.74
C LEU A 171 -5.64 2.49 10.42
N ILE A 172 -5.84 2.93 11.67
CA ILE A 172 -4.85 3.74 12.40
C ILE A 172 -3.61 2.92 12.80
N GLN A 173 -3.65 1.59 12.75
CA GLN A 173 -2.49 0.75 13.04
C GLN A 173 -1.43 0.93 11.94
N PRO A 174 -0.32 1.67 12.19
CA PRO A 174 0.66 1.94 11.15
C PRO A 174 1.32 0.61 10.79
N GLY A 175 1.18 0.17 9.54
CA GLY A 175 1.97 -0.94 8.99
C GLY A 175 1.27 -2.30 8.85
N GLN A 176 -0.05 -2.41 8.95
CA GLN A 176 -0.74 -3.71 8.69
C GLN A 176 -0.68 -4.18 7.23
N GLY A 177 -0.34 -3.29 6.28
CA GLY A 177 -0.17 -3.61 4.85
C GLY A 177 1.26 -3.49 4.32
N ALA A 178 2.22 -3.02 5.13
CA ALA A 178 3.59 -2.85 4.67
C ALA A 178 4.30 -4.21 4.61
N ILE A 179 4.79 -4.57 3.43
CA ILE A 179 5.62 -5.77 3.27
C ILE A 179 6.81 -5.67 4.22
N PRO A 180 7.10 -6.69 5.05
CA PRO A 180 8.20 -6.59 5.98
C PRO A 180 9.51 -6.39 5.21
N ALA A 181 10.20 -5.27 5.49
CA ALA A 181 11.52 -4.93 4.94
C ALA A 181 12.53 -6.11 4.87
N PRO A 182 12.64 -7.02 5.86
CA PRO A 182 13.55 -8.16 5.75
C PRO A 182 13.24 -9.11 4.58
N PHE A 183 11.97 -9.32 4.22
CA PHE A 183 11.62 -10.18 3.07
C PHE A 183 12.11 -9.56 1.76
N MET A 184 11.93 -8.25 1.59
CA MET A 184 12.44 -7.53 0.43
C MET A 184 13.98 -7.60 0.36
N ALA A 185 14.67 -7.40 1.49
CA ALA A 185 16.12 -7.47 1.56
C ALA A 185 16.67 -8.85 1.16
N VAL A 186 16.05 -9.94 1.63
CA VAL A 186 16.42 -11.31 1.26
C VAL A 186 16.19 -11.54 -0.24
N LEU A 187 15.07 -11.09 -0.78
CA LEU A 187 14.75 -11.23 -2.21
C LEU A 187 15.78 -10.50 -3.08
N VAL A 188 16.11 -9.24 -2.75
CA VAL A 188 17.12 -8.44 -3.46
C VAL A 188 18.49 -9.10 -3.38
N LEU A 189 18.84 -9.69 -2.24
CA LEU A 189 20.10 -10.43 -2.07
C LEU A 189 20.14 -11.68 -2.95
N TRP A 190 19.05 -12.46 -3.02
CA TRP A 190 18.97 -13.62 -3.92
C TRP A 190 19.08 -13.22 -5.40
N LEU A 191 18.40 -12.14 -5.80
CA LEU A 191 18.50 -11.57 -7.15
C LEU A 191 19.92 -11.09 -7.46
N GLY A 192 20.59 -10.44 -6.51
CA GLY A 192 21.98 -10.02 -6.65
C GLY A 192 22.92 -11.21 -6.92
N ILE A 193 22.79 -12.29 -6.14
CA ILE A 193 23.58 -13.53 -6.32
C ILE A 193 23.31 -14.15 -7.70
N LEU A 194 22.06 -14.20 -8.14
CA LEU A 194 21.69 -14.69 -9.47
C LEU A 194 22.35 -13.90 -10.59
N PHE A 195 22.25 -12.58 -10.53
CA PHE A 195 22.83 -11.70 -11.55
C PHE A 195 24.36 -11.79 -11.56
N ALA A 196 24.99 -11.88 -10.39
CA ALA A 196 26.42 -12.13 -10.27
C ALA A 196 26.83 -13.46 -10.91
N GLY A 197 26.06 -14.53 -10.66
CA GLY A 197 26.28 -15.84 -11.28
C GLY A 197 26.14 -15.81 -12.81
N PHE A 198 25.12 -15.15 -13.33
CA PHE A 198 24.96 -14.97 -14.78
C PHE A 198 26.08 -14.14 -15.40
N GLY A 199 26.53 -13.09 -14.69
CA GLY A 199 27.69 -12.29 -15.10
C GLY A 199 28.98 -13.12 -15.13
N LEU A 200 29.21 -13.96 -14.12
CA LEU A 200 30.38 -14.83 -14.03
C LEU A 200 30.46 -15.86 -15.17
N VAL A 201 29.31 -16.40 -15.58
CA VAL A 201 29.22 -17.49 -16.57
C VAL A 201 29.11 -16.96 -18.01
N SER A 202 28.84 -15.67 -18.19
CA SER A 202 28.66 -15.07 -19.52
C SER A 202 29.94 -15.06 -20.34
N ALA A 203 29.92 -15.70 -21.52
CA ALA A 203 31.00 -15.68 -22.51
C ALA A 203 31.23 -14.30 -23.17
N ASN A 204 30.15 -13.55 -23.48
CA ASN A 204 30.22 -12.28 -24.22
C ASN A 204 29.75 -11.11 -23.35
N ILE A 205 30.69 -10.23 -23.02
CA ILE A 205 30.47 -9.15 -22.04
C ILE A 205 29.43 -8.13 -22.52
N ARG A 206 29.37 -7.83 -23.82
CA ARG A 206 28.46 -6.81 -24.37
C ARG A 206 27.00 -7.26 -24.34
N THR A 207 26.74 -8.49 -24.79
CA THR A 207 25.38 -9.04 -24.80
C THR A 207 24.89 -9.28 -23.37
N ALA A 208 25.77 -9.72 -22.46
CA ALA A 208 25.38 -9.91 -21.08
C ALA A 208 25.07 -8.62 -20.34
N ILE A 209 25.83 -7.55 -20.53
CA ILE A 209 25.49 -6.25 -19.93
C ILE A 209 24.10 -5.79 -20.39
N ALA A 210 23.80 -5.90 -21.69
CA ALA A 210 22.50 -5.51 -22.23
C ALA A 210 21.36 -6.37 -21.64
N THR A 211 21.52 -7.69 -21.58
CA THR A 211 20.52 -8.58 -21.00
C THR A 211 20.33 -8.34 -19.50
N LEU A 212 21.43 -8.23 -18.74
CA LEU A 212 21.38 -7.94 -17.30
C LEU A 212 20.73 -6.57 -17.03
N PHE A 213 20.98 -5.57 -17.87
CA PHE A 213 20.32 -4.27 -17.74
C PHE A 213 18.80 -4.38 -17.90
N VAL A 214 18.33 -5.05 -18.96
CA VAL A 214 16.89 -5.23 -19.21
C VAL A 214 16.23 -6.06 -18.10
N CYS A 215 16.88 -7.14 -17.64
CA CYS A 215 16.37 -7.95 -16.54
C CYS A 215 16.33 -7.18 -15.21
N ALA A 216 17.36 -6.40 -14.90
CA ALA A 216 17.41 -5.58 -13.68
C ALA A 216 16.33 -4.49 -13.70
N LEU A 217 16.09 -3.88 -14.87
CA LEU A 217 15.03 -2.89 -15.05
C LEU A 217 13.65 -3.51 -14.82
N SER A 218 13.41 -4.71 -15.37
CA SER A 218 12.15 -5.44 -15.16
C SER A 218 11.89 -5.79 -13.69
N VAL A 219 12.89 -6.31 -12.99
CA VAL A 219 12.81 -6.64 -11.56
C VAL A 219 12.61 -5.39 -10.70
N SER A 220 13.36 -4.32 -10.99
CA SER A 220 13.20 -3.02 -10.32
C SER A 220 11.80 -2.46 -10.53
N GLY A 221 11.24 -2.57 -11.75
CA GLY A 221 9.87 -2.17 -12.05
C GLY A 221 8.81 -2.99 -11.30
N ALA A 222 9.02 -4.30 -11.14
CA ALA A 222 8.12 -5.13 -10.33
C ALA A 222 8.15 -4.73 -8.84
N ILE A 223 9.34 -4.51 -8.29
CA ILE A 223 9.50 -4.08 -6.88
C ILE A 223 8.97 -2.65 -6.69
N PHE A 224 9.15 -1.77 -7.68
CA PHE A 224 8.53 -0.46 -7.72
C PHE A 224 7.02 -0.57 -7.60
N LEU A 225 6.37 -1.40 -8.43
CA LEU A 225 4.93 -1.62 -8.38
C LEU A 225 4.47 -2.15 -7.02
N ILE A 226 5.22 -3.07 -6.41
CA ILE A 226 4.92 -3.59 -5.09
C ILE A 226 4.93 -2.48 -4.03
N GLU A 227 5.98 -1.65 -4.03
CA GLU A 227 6.11 -0.51 -3.11
C GLU A 227 5.09 0.60 -3.40
N ASP A 228 4.75 0.83 -4.67
CA ASP A 228 3.73 1.79 -5.11
C ASP A 228 2.34 1.39 -4.63
N ILE A 229 1.99 0.10 -4.77
CA ILE A 229 0.72 -0.48 -4.28
C ILE A 229 0.69 -0.49 -2.75
N ALA A 230 1.82 -0.73 -2.08
CA ALA A 230 1.92 -0.67 -0.62
C ALA A 230 1.81 0.76 -0.06
N HIS A 231 2.03 1.79 -0.89
CA HIS A 231 1.89 3.20 -0.56
C HIS A 231 0.83 3.88 -1.45
N PRO A 232 -0.45 3.52 -1.34
CA PRO A 232 -1.52 3.94 -2.25
C PRO A 232 -1.82 5.46 -2.25
N LEU A 233 -1.18 6.20 -1.33
CA LEU A 233 -1.30 7.66 -1.19
C LEU A 233 -0.20 8.44 -1.92
N GLU A 234 0.97 7.84 -2.12
CA GLU A 234 2.14 8.49 -2.75
C GLU A 234 2.42 7.93 -4.16
N GLY A 235 1.85 6.76 -4.50
CA GLY A 235 2.14 6.03 -5.72
C GLY A 235 1.44 6.51 -7.00
N LEU A 236 1.85 5.95 -8.14
CA LEU A 236 1.23 6.11 -9.46
C LEU A 236 -0.15 5.43 -9.51
N MET A 237 -0.32 4.29 -8.83
CA MET A 237 -1.60 3.60 -8.65
C MET A 237 -2.35 4.18 -7.44
N GLN A 238 -2.94 5.35 -7.61
CA GLN A 238 -3.72 6.00 -6.57
C GLN A 238 -5.08 5.31 -6.39
N ILE A 239 -5.52 5.19 -5.14
CA ILE A 239 -6.92 4.88 -4.84
C ILE A 239 -7.79 5.96 -5.49
N SER A 240 -8.82 5.52 -6.23
CA SER A 240 -9.70 6.43 -6.96
C SER A 240 -10.37 7.40 -5.99
N ARG A 241 -10.29 8.71 -6.28
CA ARG A 241 -10.98 9.74 -5.50
C ARG A 241 -12.49 9.77 -5.71
N ALA A 242 -12.97 9.04 -6.71
CA ALA A 242 -14.37 9.08 -7.14
C ALA A 242 -15.37 8.74 -6.02
N PRO A 243 -15.19 7.69 -5.20
CA PRO A 243 -16.15 7.36 -4.14
C PRO A 243 -16.25 8.46 -3.07
N ALA A 244 -15.11 9.09 -2.72
CA ALA A 244 -15.08 10.19 -1.74
C ALA A 244 -15.82 11.42 -2.26
N GLN A 245 -15.54 11.80 -3.50
CA GLN A 245 -16.15 12.97 -4.13
C GLN A 245 -17.65 12.77 -4.34
N ILE A 246 -18.07 11.56 -4.70
CA ILE A 246 -19.48 11.21 -4.82
C ILE A 246 -20.16 11.35 -3.44
N ALA A 247 -19.59 10.78 -2.38
CA ALA A 247 -20.14 10.95 -1.03
C ALA A 247 -20.21 12.41 -0.58
N LEU A 248 -19.15 13.19 -0.81
CA LEU A 248 -19.13 14.64 -0.54
C LEU A 248 -20.19 15.41 -1.35
N SER A 249 -20.48 15.00 -2.59
CA SER A 249 -21.50 15.64 -3.43
C SER A 249 -22.94 15.29 -3.03
N HIS A 250 -23.15 14.15 -2.38
CA HIS A 250 -24.45 13.71 -1.88
C HIS A 250 -24.73 14.16 -0.45
N LEU A 251 -23.71 14.48 0.34
CA LEU A 251 -23.85 15.03 1.68
C LEU A 251 -24.53 16.40 1.63
N GLY A 252 -25.68 16.53 2.29
CA GLY A 252 -26.43 17.79 2.37
C GLY A 252 -27.56 17.97 1.35
N GLN A 253 -27.81 16.97 0.49
CA GLN A 253 -29.08 16.85 -0.24
C GLN A 253 -30.20 16.35 0.69
#